data_AF-A0A965YKB8-F1
#
_entry.id   AF-A0A965YKB8-F1
#
_cell.length_a   1.000
_cell.length_b   1.000
_cell.length_c   1.000
_cell.angle_alpha   90.00
_cell.angle_beta   90.00
_cell.angle_gamma   90.00
#
_symmetry.space_group_name_H-M   'P 1'
#
loop_
_entity.id
_entity.type
_entity.pdbx_description
1 polymer ?
#
loop_
_entity_poly.entity_id
_entity_poly.type
_entity_poly.pdbx_seq_one_letter_code
_entity_poly.pdbx_strand_id
1 'polypeptide(L)'
;MRTFATQRLEAVQGKQIFEKLFVNDVCLIDEFKKQISEGDQYFSEFKTIISYMDLFAKGSSLPQKKFREIKGGKLNVKQYEFKSKSLRVYVFSILGGKMIVMEGYKKNQKSDIRTFQSIVKDFISSTNL
;
A
#
# COMPACT_ATOMS: atom_id res chain seq x y z
N MET A 1 -12.77 17.92 5.03
CA MET A 1 -11.61 17.29 5.71
C MET A 1 -11.82 15.78 5.65
N ARG A 2 -10.79 15.00 5.30
CA ARG A 2 -10.89 13.52 5.30
C ARG A 2 -10.84 13.01 6.74
N THR A 3 -11.60 11.96 7.06
CA THR A 3 -11.44 11.19 8.30
C THR A 3 -10.58 9.96 8.04
N PHE A 4 -9.84 9.52 9.05
CA PHE A 4 -8.92 8.40 8.93
C PHE A 4 -9.07 7.43 10.09
N ALA A 5 -9.01 6.15 9.77
CA ALA A 5 -8.86 5.05 10.72
C ALA A 5 -7.87 4.04 10.14
N THR A 6 -7.31 3.17 10.99
CA THR A 6 -6.36 2.14 10.54
C THR A 6 -6.75 0.79 11.11
N GLN A 7 -6.42 -0.28 10.37
CA GLN A 7 -6.66 -1.65 10.81
C GLN A 7 -5.48 -2.53 10.42
N ARG A 8 -5.00 -3.36 11.34
CA ARG A 8 -3.95 -4.33 11.04
C ARG A 8 -4.37 -5.31 9.94
N LEU A 9 -3.44 -5.59 9.02
CA LEU A 9 -3.60 -6.61 7.99
C LEU A 9 -3.13 -7.97 8.53
N GLU A 10 -4.07 -8.74 9.08
CA GLU A 10 -3.79 -10.06 9.70
C GLU A 10 -3.22 -11.11 8.73
N ALA A 11 -3.43 -10.94 7.43
CA ALA A 11 -2.90 -11.84 6.41
C ALA A 11 -1.38 -11.78 6.25
N VAL A 12 -0.72 -10.77 6.83
CA VAL A 12 0.73 -10.55 6.75
C VAL A 12 1.32 -10.71 8.15
N GLN A 13 2.17 -11.72 8.33
CA GLN A 13 2.74 -12.05 9.64
C GLN A 13 4.26 -11.81 9.62
N GLY A 14 4.77 -11.02 10.55
CA GLY A 14 6.20 -10.79 10.64
C GLY A 14 6.58 -9.74 11.67
N LYS A 15 7.89 -9.40 11.67
CA LYS A 15 8.46 -8.39 12.56
C LYS A 15 7.99 -6.98 12.19
N GLN A 16 7.83 -6.71 10.89
CA GLN A 16 7.21 -5.46 10.43
C GLN A 16 5.70 -5.64 10.30
N ILE A 17 4.93 -4.73 10.90
CA ILE A 17 3.48 -4.72 10.79
C ILE A 17 3.00 -4.07 9.49
N PHE A 18 1.83 -4.50 9.03
CA PHE A 18 1.11 -3.83 7.95
C PHE A 18 -0.27 -3.40 8.45
N GLU A 19 -0.61 -2.14 8.23
CA GLU A 19 -1.93 -1.59 8.53
C GLU A 19 -2.59 -1.12 7.23
N LYS A 20 -3.91 -1.28 7.12
CA LYS A 20 -4.74 -0.71 6.06
C LYS A 20 -5.27 0.63 6.53
N LEU A 21 -5.18 1.64 5.66
CA LEU A 21 -5.76 2.95 5.89
C LEU A 21 -7.22 2.98 5.40
N PHE A 22 -8.11 3.45 6.25
CA PHE A 22 -9.48 3.82 5.92
C PHE A 22 -9.53 5.33 5.72
N VAL A 23 -10.16 5.77 4.64
CA VAL A 23 -10.37 7.19 4.30
C VAL A 23 -11.88 7.39 4.18
N ASN A 24 -12.46 8.21 5.05
CA ASN A 24 -13.92 8.38 5.13
C ASN A 24 -14.65 7.04 5.24
N ASP A 25 -14.20 6.20 6.17
CA ASP A 25 -14.72 4.84 6.43
C ASP A 25 -14.57 3.83 5.28
N VAL A 26 -13.86 4.21 4.20
CA VAL A 26 -13.58 3.33 3.06
C VAL A 26 -12.12 2.88 3.06
N CYS A 27 -11.90 1.56 3.05
CA CYS A 27 -10.59 0.97 2.78
C CYS A 27 -10.46 0.64 1.29
N LEU A 28 -9.67 1.42 0.56
CA LEU A 28 -9.55 1.32 -0.91
C LEU A 28 -9.10 -0.08 -1.37
N ILE A 29 -8.18 -0.69 -0.61
CA ILE A 29 -7.68 -2.05 -0.90
C ILE A 29 -8.78 -3.10 -0.77
N ASP A 30 -9.66 -2.96 0.23
CA ASP A 30 -10.76 -3.90 0.43
C ASP A 30 -11.83 -3.72 -0.65
N GLU A 31 -12.11 -2.48 -1.05
CA GLU A 31 -13.01 -2.18 -2.19
C GLU A 31 -12.50 -2.79 -3.48
N PHE A 32 -11.21 -2.66 -3.77
CA PHE A 32 -10.60 -3.32 -4.92
C PHE A 32 -10.70 -4.84 -4.83
N LYS A 33 -10.45 -5.42 -3.65
CA LYS A 33 -10.56 -6.87 -3.46
C LYS A 33 -11.99 -7.38 -3.72
N LYS A 34 -13.03 -6.58 -3.45
CA LYS A 34 -14.43 -6.91 -3.78
C LYS A 34 -14.70 -6.88 -5.29
N GLN A 35 -13.94 -6.08 -6.05
CA GLN A 35 -14.13 -5.90 -7.49
C GLN A 35 -13.42 -6.95 -8.34
N ILE A 36 -12.47 -7.70 -7.78
CA ILE A 36 -11.72 -8.74 -8.50
C ILE A 36 -12.20 -10.14 -8.10
N SER A 37 -12.40 -11.00 -9.09
CA SER A 37 -12.88 -12.38 -8.88
C SER A 37 -11.73 -13.38 -8.82
N GLU A 38 -11.94 -14.56 -8.22
CA GLU A 38 -10.87 -15.54 -7.97
C GLU A 38 -10.21 -16.15 -9.23
N GLY A 39 -10.77 -15.92 -10.42
CA GLY A 39 -10.18 -16.28 -11.72
C GLY A 39 -9.54 -15.12 -12.49
N ASP A 40 -9.61 -13.88 -11.97
CA ASP A 40 -9.04 -12.71 -12.62
C ASP A 40 -7.51 -12.67 -12.44
N GLN A 41 -6.78 -12.28 -13.49
CA GLN A 41 -5.35 -12.00 -13.41
C GLN A 41 -5.03 -11.05 -12.23
N TYR A 42 -5.87 -10.05 -11.97
CA TYR A 42 -5.63 -9.07 -10.90
C TYR A 42 -5.72 -9.69 -9.50
N PHE A 43 -6.55 -10.71 -9.32
CA PHE A 43 -6.60 -11.47 -8.07
C PHE A 43 -5.32 -12.26 -7.82
N SER A 44 -4.78 -12.92 -8.86
CA SER A 44 -3.50 -13.63 -8.78
C SER A 44 -2.33 -12.66 -8.50
N GLU A 45 -2.36 -11.47 -9.11
CA GLU A 45 -1.37 -10.43 -8.89
C GLU A 45 -1.45 -9.84 -7.48
N PHE A 46 -2.66 -9.61 -6.97
CA PHE A 46 -2.89 -9.13 -5.62
C PHE A 46 -2.39 -10.14 -4.59
N LYS A 47 -2.75 -11.44 -4.71
CA LYS A 47 -2.22 -12.52 -3.86
C LYS A 47 -0.69 -12.54 -3.84
N THR A 48 -0.08 -12.40 -5.02
CA THR A 48 1.39 -12.34 -5.15
C THR A 48 2.00 -11.16 -4.39
N ILE A 49 1.35 -9.98 -4.44
CA ILE A 49 1.80 -8.81 -3.68
C ILE A 49 1.68 -9.05 -2.17
N ILE A 50 0.58 -9.66 -1.69
CA ILE A 50 0.44 -10.03 -0.28
C ILE A 50 1.55 -10.99 0.16
N SER A 51 1.91 -11.98 -0.65
CA SER A 51 3.06 -12.86 -0.36
C SER A 51 4.39 -12.09 -0.28
N TYR A 52 4.58 -11.05 -1.11
CA TYR A 52 5.76 -10.20 -1.01
C TYR A 52 5.76 -9.37 0.29
N MET A 53 4.62 -8.85 0.71
CA MET A 53 4.50 -8.14 1.99
C MET A 53 4.84 -9.06 3.17
N ASP A 54 4.38 -10.31 3.15
CA ASP A 54 4.71 -11.32 4.17
C ASP A 54 6.21 -11.65 4.23
N LEU A 55 6.85 -11.87 3.08
CA LEU A 55 8.30 -12.06 3.01
C LEU A 55 9.07 -10.86 3.55
N PHE A 56 8.65 -9.65 3.18
CA PHE A 56 9.26 -8.40 3.66
C PHE A 56 9.03 -8.21 5.17
N ALA A 57 7.83 -8.53 5.66
CA ALA A 57 7.49 -8.47 7.08
C ALA A 57 8.39 -9.37 7.92
N LYS A 58 8.76 -10.53 7.39
CA LYS A 58 9.68 -11.51 8.00
C LYS A 58 11.16 -11.12 7.88
N GLY A 59 11.48 -10.03 7.20
CA GLY A 59 12.84 -9.50 7.06
C GLY A 59 13.56 -9.91 5.77
N SER A 60 12.86 -10.52 4.82
CA SER A 60 13.47 -10.85 3.52
C SER A 60 13.72 -9.60 2.69
N SER A 61 14.86 -9.53 2.02
CA SER A 61 15.09 -8.52 0.99
C SER A 61 14.28 -8.84 -0.26
N LEU A 62 13.72 -7.82 -0.89
CA LEU A 62 12.97 -7.96 -2.13
C LEU A 62 13.70 -7.24 -3.28
N PRO A 63 13.80 -7.87 -4.46
CA PRO A 63 14.31 -7.20 -5.65
C PRO A 63 13.55 -5.91 -5.96
N GLN A 64 14.25 -4.92 -6.50
CA GLN A 64 13.66 -3.61 -6.86
C GLN A 64 12.46 -3.73 -7.82
N LYS A 65 12.40 -4.79 -8.63
CA LYS A 65 11.28 -5.09 -9.53
C LYS A 65 9.99 -5.51 -8.79
N LYS A 66 10.08 -5.95 -7.53
CA LYS A 66 8.96 -6.38 -6.67
C LYS A 66 8.60 -5.34 -5.59
N PHE A 67 9.59 -4.66 -5.04
CA PHE A 67 9.40 -3.64 -4.01
C PHE A 67 10.43 -2.52 -4.20
N ARG A 68 10.01 -1.26 -4.20
CA ARG A 68 10.95 -0.13 -4.28
C ARG A 68 10.40 1.11 -3.61
N GLU A 69 11.32 2.00 -3.23
CA GLU A 69 11.01 3.35 -2.78
C GLU A 69 10.56 4.23 -3.97
N ILE A 70 9.55 5.06 -3.73
CA ILE A 70 9.06 6.07 -4.66
C ILE A 70 9.88 7.35 -4.43
N LYS A 71 10.74 7.69 -5.39
CA LYS A 71 11.60 8.87 -5.30
C LYS A 71 10.82 10.16 -5.57
N GLY A 72 11.31 11.27 -4.98
CA GLY A 72 10.81 12.62 -5.27
C GLY A 72 9.58 13.05 -4.46
N GLY A 73 9.22 12.30 -3.41
CA GLY A 73 8.22 12.76 -2.44
C GLY A 73 8.76 13.92 -1.61
N LYS A 74 7.91 14.92 -1.33
CA LYS A 74 8.21 16.04 -0.42
C LYS A 74 7.73 15.80 1.01
N LEU A 75 7.21 14.61 1.30
CA LEU A 75 6.67 14.26 2.61
C LEU A 75 7.78 13.66 3.47
N ASN A 76 7.70 13.88 4.78
CA ASN A 76 8.68 13.40 5.76
C ASN A 76 8.62 11.88 6.03
N VAL A 77 7.81 11.15 5.27
CA VAL A 77 7.69 9.69 5.35
C VAL A 77 8.17 9.04 4.05
N LYS A 78 8.93 7.96 4.19
CA LYS A 78 9.36 7.16 3.03
C LYS A 78 8.16 6.43 2.42
N GLN A 79 8.04 6.53 1.11
CA GLN A 79 6.95 5.99 0.30
C GLN A 79 7.46 4.85 -0.57
N TYR A 80 6.65 3.83 -0.77
CA TYR A 80 7.04 2.62 -1.49
C TYR A 80 5.91 2.08 -2.34
N GLU A 81 6.27 1.21 -3.27
CA GLU A 81 5.32 0.38 -3.99
C GLU A 81 5.75 -1.08 -4.01
N PHE A 82 4.78 -1.97 -3.77
CA PHE A 82 4.85 -3.38 -4.10
C PHE A 82 4.28 -3.63 -5.49
N LYS A 83 4.86 -4.58 -6.21
CA LYS A 83 4.66 -4.74 -7.65
C LYS A 83 4.48 -6.19 -8.04
N SER A 84 3.39 -6.48 -8.73
CA SER A 84 3.23 -7.68 -9.56
C SER A 84 2.74 -7.22 -10.93
N LYS A 85 3.27 -7.79 -12.02
CA LYS A 85 2.96 -7.48 -13.42
C LYS A 85 2.31 -6.08 -13.65
N SER A 86 0.99 -6.01 -13.70
CA SER A 86 0.16 -4.83 -13.98
C SER A 86 -0.30 -4.08 -12.72
N LEU A 87 -0.31 -4.71 -11.54
CA LEU A 87 -0.79 -4.16 -10.28
C LEU A 87 0.30 -3.55 -9.39
N ARG A 88 0.00 -2.44 -8.73
CA ARG A 88 0.85 -1.76 -7.75
C ARG A 88 0.08 -1.58 -6.45
N VAL A 89 0.73 -1.78 -5.31
CA VAL A 89 0.18 -1.41 -4.00
C VAL A 89 1.10 -0.40 -3.35
N TYR A 90 0.55 0.77 -3.05
CA TYR A 90 1.28 1.92 -2.54
C TYR A 90 1.19 1.98 -1.02
N VAL A 91 2.37 2.11 -0.39
CA VAL A 91 2.50 2.10 1.07
C VAL A 91 3.44 3.22 1.53
N PHE A 92 3.32 3.68 2.77
CA PHE A 92 4.32 4.55 3.40
C PHE A 92 4.79 3.97 4.72
N SER A 93 5.93 4.46 5.23
CA SER A 93 6.50 3.99 6.49
C SER A 93 5.72 4.52 7.68
N ILE A 94 5.46 3.61 8.62
CA ILE A 94 4.98 3.91 9.97
C ILE A 94 5.93 3.27 10.98
N LEU A 95 5.80 3.63 12.25
CA LEU A 95 6.55 2.98 13.32
C LEU A 95 6.29 1.47 13.29
N GLY A 96 7.36 0.69 13.25
CA GLY A 96 7.28 -0.78 13.24
C GLY A 96 6.82 -1.40 11.91
N GLY A 97 6.58 -0.64 10.84
CA GLY A 97 6.02 -1.26 9.63
C GLY A 97 5.71 -0.37 8.44
N LYS A 98 4.60 -0.69 7.77
CA LYS A 98 4.10 0.01 6.57
C LYS A 98 2.58 0.20 6.63
N MET A 99 2.12 1.39 6.26
CA MET A 99 0.70 1.68 6.06
C MET A 99 0.34 1.51 4.59
N ILE A 100 -0.66 0.68 4.32
CA ILE A 100 -1.22 0.41 3.00
C ILE A 100 -2.33 1.42 2.73
N VAL A 101 -2.23 2.15 1.63
CA VAL A 101 -3.17 3.23 1.31
C VAL A 101 -4.11 2.84 0.18
N MET A 102 -3.54 2.40 -0.94
CA MET A 102 -4.30 2.08 -2.14
C MET A 102 -3.49 1.19 -3.07
N GLU A 103 -4.19 0.55 -3.97
CA GLU A 103 -3.66 -0.08 -5.17
C GLU A 103 -3.79 0.82 -6.40
N GLY A 104 -3.22 0.38 -7.51
CA GLY A 104 -3.35 1.03 -8.79
C GLY A 104 -2.70 0.22 -9.90
N TYR A 105 -2.82 0.70 -11.12
CA TYR A 105 -2.33 -0.02 -12.30
C TYR A 105 -1.05 0.61 -12.82
N LYS A 106 -0.12 -0.22 -13.32
CA LYS A 106 1.14 0.24 -13.93
C LYS A 106 0.92 1.30 -15.01
N LYS A 107 -0.14 1.16 -15.82
CA LYS A 107 -0.51 2.12 -16.86
C LYS A 107 -0.89 3.51 -16.31
N ASN A 108 -1.43 3.54 -15.08
CA ASN A 108 -1.92 4.75 -14.41
C ASN A 108 -0.96 5.21 -13.30
N GLN A 109 0.24 4.63 -13.20
CA GLN A 109 1.15 4.80 -12.07
C GLN A 109 1.43 6.28 -11.74
N LYS A 110 1.56 7.15 -12.74
CA LYS A 110 1.80 8.59 -12.50
C LYS A 110 0.62 9.28 -11.80
N SER A 111 -0.62 8.97 -12.20
CA SER A 111 -1.81 9.53 -11.53
C SER A 111 -2.00 8.90 -10.16
N ASP A 112 -1.79 7.58 -10.04
CA ASP A 112 -1.97 6.85 -8.79
C ASP A 112 -1.01 7.36 -7.70
N ILE A 113 0.26 7.62 -8.07
CA ILE A 113 1.25 8.20 -7.13
C ILE A 113 0.82 9.59 -6.65
N ARG A 114 0.20 10.42 -7.50
CA ARG A 114 -0.30 11.75 -7.08
C ARG A 114 -1.46 11.62 -6.10
N THR A 115 -2.41 10.72 -6.37
CA THR A 115 -3.53 10.44 -5.49
C THR A 115 -3.05 9.90 -4.14
N PHE A 116 -2.17 8.91 -4.17
CA PHE A 116 -1.51 8.36 -2.99
C PHE A 116 -0.81 9.44 -2.16
N GLN A 117 0.02 10.28 -2.80
CA GLN A 117 0.72 11.37 -2.11
C GLN A 117 -0.24 12.41 -1.50
N SER A 118 -1.37 12.70 -2.14
CA SER A 118 -2.42 13.55 -1.56
C SER A 118 -3.03 12.92 -0.31
N ILE A 119 -3.36 11.63 -0.34
CA ILE A 119 -3.94 10.93 0.82
C ILE A 119 -2.95 10.90 1.98
N VAL A 120 -1.69 10.56 1.71
CA VAL A 120 -0.64 10.54 2.75
C VAL A 120 -0.41 11.93 3.34
N LYS A 121 -0.42 12.99 2.51
CA LYS A 121 -0.30 14.37 3.00
C LYS A 121 -1.44 14.74 3.95
N ASP A 122 -2.67 14.41 3.57
CA ASP A 122 -3.84 14.71 4.40
C ASP A 122 -3.82 13.91 5.71
N PHE A 123 -3.43 12.64 5.65
CA PHE A 123 -3.27 11.78 6.83
C PHE A 123 -2.26 12.36 7.83
N ILE A 124 -1.06 12.69 7.36
CA ILE A 124 0.01 13.29 8.18
C ILE A 124 -0.47 14.60 8.81
N SER A 125 -1.10 15.47 8.00
CA SER A 125 -1.62 16.77 8.47
C SER A 125 -2.71 16.61 9.53
N SER A 126 -3.51 15.54 9.45
CA SER A 126 -4.57 15.26 10.41
C SER A 126 -4.10 14.61 11.71
N THR A 127 -2.91 14.01 11.71
CA THR A 127 -2.37 13.21 12.83
C THR A 127 -1.22 13.90 13.57
N ASN A 128 -0.84 15.12 13.16
CA ASN A 128 0.33 15.86 13.65
C ASN A 128 1.65 15.04 13.59
N LEU A 129 1.76 14.15 12.59
CA LEU A 129 2.98 13.41 12.27
C LEU A 129 3.97 14.21 11.41
#